data_AF-A0A1B1Q3L9-F1
#
_entry.id   AF-A0A1B1Q3L9-F1
#
_cell.length_a   1.000
_cell.length_b   1.000
_cell.length_c   1.000
_cell.angle_alpha   90.00
_cell.angle_beta   90.00
_cell.angle_gamma   90.00
#
_symmetry.space_group_name_H-M   'P 1'
#
loop_
_entity.id
_entity.type
_entity.pdbx_description
1 polymer ?
#
loop_
_entity_poly.entity_id
_entity_poly.type
_entity_poly.pdbx_seq_one_letter_code
_entity_poly.pdbx_strand_id
1 'polypeptide(L)'
;MIKYLLVFNYVRATGKIGLSWPPEGTAITCHCKDPEEYAHRLFRFFRECDRENIRTICCEMPPPEGIGQALRDRLQRAAEEK
;
A
#
# COMPACT_ATOMS: atom_id res chain seq x y z
N MET A 1 -10.65 -16.81 13.60
CA MET A 1 -9.17 -16.77 13.65
C MET A 1 -8.57 -17.20 12.30
N ILE A 2 -8.99 -16.57 11.18
CA ILE A 2 -8.61 -16.94 9.80
C ILE A 2 -8.55 -15.67 8.92
N LYS A 3 -7.80 -14.65 9.34
CA LYS A 3 -7.56 -13.45 8.51
C LYS A 3 -6.12 -13.40 8.00
N TYR A 4 -5.17 -13.99 8.73
CA TYR A 4 -3.74 -13.93 8.40
C TYR A 4 -3.32 -14.95 7.32
N LEU A 5 -4.00 -16.09 7.18
CA LEU A 5 -3.60 -17.14 6.22
C LEU A 5 -3.81 -16.75 4.74
N LEU A 6 -4.73 -15.82 4.45
CA LEU A 6 -4.96 -15.29 3.10
C LEU A 6 -3.95 -14.19 2.70
N VAL A 7 -3.37 -13.47 3.66
CA VAL A 7 -2.42 -12.38 3.40
C VAL A 7 -1.03 -12.93 2.97
N PHE A 8 -0.64 -14.11 3.46
CA PHE A 8 0.65 -14.73 3.15
C PHE A 8 0.68 -15.50 1.81
N ASN A 9 -0.45 -15.74 1.13
CA ASN A 9 -0.47 -16.58 -0.08
C ASN A 9 -0.24 -15.83 -1.41
N TYR A 10 -0.07 -14.50 -1.39
CA TYR A 10 0.15 -13.69 -2.59
C TYR A 10 1.55 -13.04 -2.68
N VAL A 11 2.56 -13.69 -2.08
CA VAL A 11 3.98 -13.25 -2.12
C VAL A 11 4.58 -13.55 -3.50
N ARG A 12 4.14 -12.83 -4.53
CA ARG A 12 4.87 -12.69 -5.79
C ARG A 12 5.12 -11.22 -6.03
N ALA A 13 6.35 -10.78 -5.74
CA ALA A 13 6.91 -9.47 -6.02
C ALA A 13 5.90 -8.32 -5.84
N THR A 14 5.45 -8.11 -4.61
CA THR A 14 4.51 -7.06 -4.27
C THR A 14 5.25 -5.83 -3.74
N GLY A 15 4.80 -4.63 -4.10
CA GLY A 15 5.16 -3.40 -3.39
C GLY A 15 4.26 -3.23 -2.17
N LYS A 16 4.76 -2.71 -1.04
CA LYS A 16 3.92 -2.30 0.09
C LYS A 16 4.15 -0.84 0.46
N ILE A 17 3.06 -0.11 0.69
CA ILE A 17 3.08 1.21 1.34
C ILE A 17 2.07 1.27 2.48
N GLY A 18 2.47 1.86 3.61
CA GLY A 18 1.64 1.91 4.80
C GLY A 18 2.32 2.51 6.03
N LEU A 19 1.55 2.54 7.12
CA LEU A 19 2.00 3.03 8.43
C LEU A 19 2.59 1.91 9.31
N SER A 20 2.29 0.66 8.97
CA SER A 20 2.81 -0.53 9.64
C SER A 20 4.08 -1.04 8.96
N TRP A 21 4.93 -1.70 9.75
CA TRP A 21 6.12 -2.38 9.24
C TRP A 21 5.75 -3.39 8.14
N PRO A 22 6.54 -3.49 7.05
CA PRO A 22 6.27 -4.44 5.98
C PRO A 22 6.55 -5.89 6.41
N PRO A 23 5.78 -6.88 5.93
CA PRO A 23 6.13 -8.28 6.13
C PRO A 23 7.42 -8.62 5.36
N GLU A 24 8.20 -9.53 5.91
CA GLU A 24 9.41 -10.06 5.26
C GLU A 24 9.07 -10.62 3.86
N GLY A 25 9.94 -10.34 2.87
CA GLY A 25 9.75 -10.80 1.49
C GLY A 25 9.04 -9.81 0.55
N THR A 26 8.80 -8.56 0.98
CA THR A 26 8.32 -7.50 0.09
C THR A 26 9.47 -6.94 -0.76
N ALA A 27 9.28 -6.82 -2.08
CA ALA A 27 10.34 -6.37 -2.99
C ALA A 27 10.69 -4.88 -2.82
N ILE A 28 9.65 -4.04 -2.65
CA ILE A 28 9.80 -2.59 -2.44
C ILE A 28 8.84 -2.15 -1.35
N THR A 29 9.36 -1.42 -0.36
CA THR A 29 8.58 -1.00 0.81
C THR A 29 8.68 0.50 1.04
N CYS A 30 7.55 1.15 1.28
CA CYS A 30 7.46 2.54 1.68
C CYS A 30 6.75 2.62 3.04
N HIS A 31 7.53 2.76 4.11
CA HIS A 31 7.01 3.01 5.45
C HIS A 31 6.83 4.52 5.65
N CYS A 32 5.64 4.93 6.08
CA CYS A 32 5.27 6.32 6.34
C CYS A 32 4.94 6.50 7.82
N LYS A 33 5.30 7.64 8.41
CA LYS A 33 5.05 7.88 9.84
C LYS A 33 3.61 8.28 10.16
N ASP A 34 2.94 8.93 9.21
CA ASP A 34 1.59 9.50 9.36
C ASP A 34 0.83 9.50 8.01
N PRO A 35 -0.50 9.68 8.04
CA PRO A 35 -1.32 9.74 6.83
C PRO A 35 -0.92 10.85 5.83
N GLU A 36 -0.37 11.96 6.31
CA GLU A 36 0.10 13.07 5.49
C GLU A 36 1.33 12.69 4.66
N GLU A 37 2.35 12.09 5.28
CA GLU A 37 3.51 11.57 4.60
C GLU A 37 3.11 10.46 3.63
N TYR A 38 2.16 9.60 4.03
CA TYR A 38 1.63 8.57 3.14
C TYR A 38 1.01 9.20 1.88
N ALA A 39 0.11 10.18 2.02
CA ALA A 39 -0.48 10.86 0.87
C ALA A 39 0.58 11.51 -0.04
N HIS A 40 1.63 12.11 0.54
CA HIS A 40 2.72 12.74 -0.20
C HIS A 40 3.58 11.72 -0.96
N ARG A 41 3.84 10.55 -0.37
CA ARG A 41 4.73 9.52 -0.92
C ARG A 41 4.03 8.53 -1.84
N LEU A 42 2.69 8.42 -1.79
CA LEU A 42 1.90 7.46 -2.56
C LEU A 42 2.23 7.47 -4.06
N PHE A 43 2.12 8.63 -4.72
CA PHE A 43 2.37 8.73 -6.16
C PHE A 43 3.82 8.45 -6.53
N ARG A 44 4.78 8.82 -5.66
CA ARG A 44 6.19 8.50 -5.87
C ARG A 44 6.41 6.99 -5.83
N PHE A 45 5.78 6.32 -4.86
CA PHE A 45 5.87 4.89 -4.67
C PHE A 45 5.23 4.11 -5.82
N PHE A 46 4.08 4.55 -6.35
CA PHE A 46 3.47 3.94 -7.53
C PHE A 46 4.38 4.02 -8.76
N ARG A 47 4.98 5.18 -9.03
CA ARG A 47 5.95 5.33 -10.13
C ARG A 47 7.19 4.45 -9.95
N GLU A 48 7.63 4.23 -8.71
CA GLU A 48 8.73 3.32 -8.41
C GLU A 48 8.34 1.87 -8.69
N CYS A 49 7.15 1.45 -8.25
CA CYS A 49 6.60 0.13 -8.58
C CYS A 49 6.47 -0.08 -10.10
N ASP A 50 6.00 0.93 -10.85
CA ASP A 50 5.88 0.86 -12.30
C ASP A 50 7.23 0.65 -12.98
N ARG A 51 8.28 1.38 -12.53
CA ARG A 51 9.64 1.25 -13.06
C ARG A 51 10.23 -0.14 -12.81
N GLU A 52 9.92 -0.73 -11.66
CA GLU A 52 10.39 -2.04 -11.24
C GLU A 52 9.46 -3.18 -11.72
N ASN A 53 8.48 -2.89 -12.60
CA ASN A 53 7.51 -3.84 -13.13
C ASN A 53 6.71 -4.59 -12.05
N ILE A 54 6.49 -3.96 -10.90
CA ILE A 54 5.67 -4.48 -9.80
C ILE A 54 4.20 -4.30 -10.16
N ARG A 55 3.53 -5.42 -10.43
CA ARG A 55 2.12 -5.43 -10.87
C ARG A 55 1.10 -5.47 -9.74
N THR A 56 1.56 -5.67 -8.52
CA THR A 56 0.66 -5.81 -7.36
C THR A 56 1.21 -4.99 -6.21
N ILE A 57 0.42 -4.03 -5.75
CA ILE A 57 0.78 -3.12 -4.68
C ILE A 57 -0.20 -3.28 -3.53
N CYS A 58 0.31 -3.63 -2.36
CA CYS A 58 -0.45 -3.67 -1.12
C CYS A 58 -0.43 -2.29 -0.46
N CYS A 59 -1.60 -1.64 -0.41
CA CYS A 59 -1.77 -0.38 0.29
C CYS A 59 -2.49 -0.63 1.62
N GLU A 60 -1.89 -0.18 2.71
CA GLU A 60 -2.56 -0.19 4.01
C GLU A 60 -3.64 0.90 4.07
N MET A 61 -4.82 0.59 4.60
CA MET A 61 -5.89 1.57 4.72
C MET A 61 -5.67 2.44 5.98
N PRO A 62 -5.27 3.72 5.86
CA PRO A 62 -4.98 4.60 7.00
C PRO A 62 -6.26 4.92 7.78
N PRO A 63 -6.25 5.26 9.07
CA PRO A 63 -7.47 5.67 9.80
C PRO A 63 -8.31 6.75 9.07
N PRO A 64 -9.65 6.75 9.15
CA PRO A 64 -10.51 7.65 8.36
C PRO A 64 -10.50 9.12 8.82
N GLU A 65 -9.71 9.48 9.82
CA GLU A 65 -9.62 10.84 10.33
C GLU A 65 -8.75 11.73 9.43
N GLY A 66 -9.09 13.02 9.35
CA GLY A 66 -8.30 14.01 8.62
C GLY A 66 -8.09 13.64 7.14
N ILE A 67 -6.83 13.66 6.68
CA ILE A 67 -6.48 13.31 5.29
C ILE A 67 -6.69 11.82 4.97
N GLY A 68 -6.81 10.96 5.99
CA GLY A 68 -6.94 9.53 5.85
C GLY A 68 -8.21 9.09 5.10
N GLN A 69 -9.35 9.78 5.30
CA GLN A 69 -10.57 9.52 4.52
C GLN A 69 -10.33 9.73 3.02
N ALA A 70 -9.78 10.89 2.65
CA ALA A 70 -9.51 11.20 1.25
C ALA A 70 -8.45 10.27 0.65
N LEU A 71 -7.52 9.75 1.46
CA LEU A 71 -6.55 8.76 1.02
C LEU A 71 -7.21 7.39 0.77
N ARG A 72 -8.07 6.92 1.68
CA ARG A 72 -8.88 5.70 1.49
C ARG A 72 -9.70 5.73 0.21
N ASP A 73 -10.41 6.83 -0.04
CA ASP A 73 -11.26 6.97 -1.24
C ASP A 73 -10.43 6.84 -2.53
N ARG A 74 -9.22 7.43 -2.55
CA ARG A 74 -8.30 7.32 -3.68
C ARG A 74 -7.78 5.89 -3.86
N LEU A 75 -7.39 5.22 -2.77
CA LEU A 75 -6.93 3.83 -2.82
C LEU A 75 -8.02 2.88 -3.33
N GLN A 76 -9.25 3.09 -2.88
CA GLN A 76 -10.42 2.30 -3.30
C GLN A 76 -10.66 2.47 -4.81
N ARG A 77 -10.67 3.71 -5.31
CA ARG A 77 -10.81 3.99 -6.74
C ARG A 77 -9.71 3.36 -7.59
N ALA A 78 -8.46 3.45 -7.13
CA ALA A 78 -7.33 2.84 -7.83
C ALA A 78 -7.40 1.30 -7.87
N ALA A 79 -8.04 0.67 -6.88
CA ALA A 79 -8.25 -0.78 -6.86
C ALA A 79 -9.43 -1.24 -7.74
N GLU A 80 -10.37 -0.34 -8.04
CA GLU A 80 -11.57 -0.62 -8.84
C GLU A 80 -11.35 -0.37 -10.35
N GLU A 81 -10.40 0.48 -10.72
CA GLU A 81 -9.94 0.64 -12.11
C GLU A 81 -9.26 -0.66 -12.58
N LYS A 82 -10.03 -1.48 -13.29
CA LYS A 82 -9.61 -2.73 -13.95
C LYS A 82 -8.90 -2.49 -15.27
#